data_AF-A0A0B7BS67-F1
#
_entry.id   AF-A0A0B7BS67-F1
#
_cell.length_a   1.000
_cell.length_b   1.000
_cell.length_c   1.000
_cell.angle_alpha   90.00
_cell.angle_beta   90.00
_cell.angle_gamma   90.00
#
_symmetry.space_group_name_H-M   'P 1'
#
loop_
_entity.id
_entity.type
_entity.pdbx_description
1 polymer ?
#
loop_
_entity_poly.entity_id
_entity_poly.type
_entity_poly.pdbx_seq_one_letter_code
_entity_poly.pdbx_strand_id
1 'polypeptide(L)'
;MVFFILCCFSDPLVSTSALLRLAELVLTLNSFQFNDQFFEQISGVAIGTKMGPSYACLFMGYLEHLVWTTYDGPLPSVYHRYIDDCIGITDMPEADLSRFI
;
A
#
# COMPACT_ATOMS: atom_id res chain seq x y z
N MET A 1 16.94 -16.51 -1.12
CA MET A 1 16.92 -16.93 0.30
C MET A 1 16.99 -15.66 1.14
N VAL A 2 15.84 -15.00 1.33
CA VAL A 2 15.76 -13.80 2.16
C VAL A 2 15.86 -14.29 3.60
N PHE A 3 16.95 -13.90 4.25
CA PHE A 3 17.25 -14.19 5.63
C PHE A 3 16.13 -13.57 6.49
N PHE A 4 15.16 -14.38 6.90
CA PHE A 4 14.34 -14.08 8.07
C PHE A 4 15.30 -14.06 9.26
N ILE A 5 15.86 -12.90 9.59
CA ILE A 5 16.35 -12.65 10.94
C ILE A 5 15.08 -12.61 11.79
N LEU A 6 14.72 -13.77 12.34
CA LEU A 6 13.98 -13.88 13.59
C LEU A 6 14.84 -13.21 14.67
N CYS A 7 14.81 -11.88 14.70
CA CYS A 7 15.19 -11.17 15.90
C CYS A 7 14.02 -11.39 16.85
N CYS A 8 14.20 -12.30 17.80
CA CYS A 8 13.32 -12.46 18.95
C CYS A 8 13.45 -11.20 19.82
N PHE A 9 12.90 -10.08 19.36
CA PHE A 9 12.70 -8.93 20.20
C PHE A 9 11.40 -9.20 20.95
N SER A 10 11.50 -9.52 22.24
CA SER A 10 10.37 -9.38 23.15
C SER A 10 10.08 -7.89 23.26
N ASP A 11 9.42 -7.33 22.23
CA ASP A 11 9.01 -5.93 22.24
C ASP A 11 8.06 -5.72 23.42
N PRO A 12 8.30 -4.72 24.29
CA PRO A 12 7.23 -4.25 25.16
C PRO A 12 6.06 -3.90 24.25
N LEU A 13 4.86 -4.37 24.60
CA LEU A 13 3.62 -4.17 23.84
C LEU A 13 3.48 -2.68 23.47
N VAL A 14 3.94 -2.29 22.28
CA VAL A 14 3.86 -0.91 21.81
C VAL A 14 2.38 -0.66 21.56
N SER A 15 1.83 0.37 22.19
CA SER A 15 0.40 0.66 22.03
C SER A 15 0.10 0.99 20.58
N THR A 16 -1.04 0.51 20.07
CA THR A 16 -1.50 0.85 18.73
C THR A 16 -1.58 2.35 18.51
N SER A 17 -1.96 3.12 19.55
CA SER A 17 -1.98 4.58 19.52
C SER A 17 -0.61 5.20 19.27
N ALA A 18 0.45 4.66 19.88
CA ALA A 18 1.81 5.14 19.65
C ALA A 18 2.27 4.84 18.23
N LEU A 19 1.99 3.63 17.72
CA LEU A 19 2.29 3.26 16.33
C LEU A 19 1.57 4.14 15.32
N LEU A 20 0.26 4.38 15.53
CA LEU A 20 -0.54 5.25 14.67
C LEU A 20 -0.01 6.68 14.69
N ARG A 21 0.39 7.19 15.87
CA ARG A 21 0.95 8.54 15.95
C ARG A 21 2.29 8.66 15.23
N LEU A 22 3.17 7.66 15.35
CA LEU A 22 4.44 7.64 14.61
C LEU A 22 4.21 7.54 13.09
N ALA A 23 3.25 6.70 12.67
CA ALA A 23 2.87 6.59 11.27
C ALA A 23 2.33 7.91 10.73
N GLU A 24 1.44 8.59 11.46
CA GLU A 24 0.92 9.91 11.09
C GLU A 24 2.05 10.93 10.90
N LEU A 25 3.01 11.00 11.83
CA LEU A 25 4.14 11.92 11.71
C LEU A 25 4.98 11.63 10.44
N VAL A 26 5.28 10.36 10.16
CA VAL A 26 6.06 9.97 8.96
C VAL A 26 5.27 10.21 7.67
N LEU A 27 3.94 10.07 7.69
CA LEU A 27 3.10 10.28 6.51
C LEU A 27 2.77 11.76 6.25
N THR A 28 2.80 12.62 7.26
CA THR A 28 2.39 14.03 7.15
C THR A 28 3.56 15.00 7.12
N LEU A 29 4.64 14.72 7.86
CA LEU A 29 5.81 15.60 7.93
C LEU A 29 6.85 15.24 6.87
N ASN A 30 6.42 15.23 5.61
CA ASN A 30 7.25 14.86 4.47
C ASN A 30 7.86 16.10 3.82
N SER A 31 9.00 16.56 4.36
CA SER A 31 9.82 17.60 3.74
C SER A 31 11.14 17.04 3.21
N PHE A 32 11.61 17.58 2.09
CA PHE A 32 12.87 17.18 1.48
C PHE A 32 13.59 18.38 0.85
N GLN A 33 14.89 18.24 0.64
CA GLN A 33 15.73 19.24 -0.02
C GLN A 33 16.07 18.78 -1.44
N PHE A 34 15.92 19.68 -2.39
CA PHE A 34 16.35 19.49 -3.77
C PHE A 34 16.89 20.81 -4.33
N ASN A 35 18.07 20.80 -4.95
CA ASN A 35 18.74 22.02 -5.45
C ASN A 35 18.79 23.16 -4.41
N ASP A 36 19.18 22.84 -3.18
CA ASP A 36 19.28 23.79 -2.06
C ASP A 36 17.97 24.52 -1.70
N GLN A 37 16.84 23.98 -2.16
CA GLN A 37 15.51 24.45 -1.83
C GLN A 37 14.75 23.37 -1.04
N PHE A 38 13.96 23.82 -0.07
CA PHE A 38 13.12 22.95 0.75
C PHE A 38 11.73 22.85 0.14
N PHE A 39 11.23 21.62 0.05
CA PHE A 39 9.91 21.30 -0.46
C PHE A 39 9.16 20.45 0.56
N GLU A 40 7.85 20.62 0.57
CA GLU A 40 6.92 19.78 1.32
C GLU A 40 6.09 18.97 0.34
N GLN A 41 5.98 17.67 0.57
CA GLN A 41 5.15 16.80 -0.23
C GLN A 41 3.69 16.94 0.21
N ILE A 42 2.86 17.49 -0.69
CA ILE A 42 1.45 17.80 -0.42
C ILE A 42 0.55 16.56 -0.57
N SER A 43 0.98 15.56 -1.34
CA SER A 43 0.17 14.37 -1.65
C SER A 43 1.02 13.11 -1.82
N GLY A 44 0.44 11.97 -1.45
CA GLY A 44 1.09 10.67 -1.49
C GLY A 44 2.03 10.43 -0.31
N VAL A 45 2.85 9.39 -0.42
CA VAL A 45 3.87 9.06 0.58
C VAL A 45 5.26 9.39 0.04
N ALA A 46 6.16 9.88 0.89
CA ALA A 46 7.53 10.15 0.48
C ALA A 46 8.25 8.85 0.09
N ILE A 47 8.69 8.81 -1.17
CA ILE A 47 9.43 7.68 -1.74
C ILE A 47 10.78 7.58 -1.01
N GLY A 48 11.15 6.37 -0.61
CA GLY A 48 12.38 6.10 0.15
C GLY A 48 12.20 6.10 1.66
N THR A 49 11.02 6.44 2.18
CA THR A 49 10.71 6.19 3.60
C THR A 49 10.58 4.69 3.88
N LYS A 50 11.07 4.22 5.04
CA LYS A 50 10.93 2.80 5.44
C LYS A 50 9.47 2.35 5.56
N MET A 51 8.58 3.30 5.84
CA MET A 51 7.15 3.06 6.03
C MET A 51 6.38 3.07 4.70
N GLY A 52 6.92 3.73 3.66
CA GLY A 52 6.28 3.89 2.36
C GLY A 52 5.73 2.60 1.74
N PRO A 53 6.51 1.52 1.61
CA PRO A 53 6.03 0.26 1.03
C PRO A 53 4.87 -0.37 1.80
N SER A 54 4.95 -0.39 3.14
CA SER A 54 3.90 -0.98 3.99
C SER A 54 2.60 -0.17 3.91
N TYR A 55 2.71 1.16 3.86
CA TYR A 55 1.54 2.03 3.70
C TYR A 55 0.90 1.91 2.33
N ALA A 56 1.70 1.87 1.25
CA ALA A 56 1.19 1.66 -0.10
C ALA A 56 0.41 0.35 -0.19
N CYS A 57 0.95 -0.74 0.36
CA CYS A 57 0.27 -2.04 0.39
C CYS A 57 -1.03 -2.01 1.20
N LEU A 58 -1.05 -1.33 2.36
CA LEU A 58 -2.23 -1.20 3.21
C LEU A 58 -3.33 -0.37 2.54
N PHE A 59 -2.97 0.79 1.99
CA PHE A 59 -3.88 1.69 1.31
C PHE A 59 -4.50 1.02 0.07
N MET A 60 -3.66 0.43 -0.79
CA MET A 60 -4.16 -0.29 -1.97
C MET A 60 -4.99 -1.50 -1.58
N GLY A 61 -4.61 -2.25 -0.54
CA GLY A 61 -5.41 -3.37 -0.05
C GLY A 61 -6.80 -2.96 0.44
N TYR A 62 -6.91 -1.80 1.09
CA TYR A 62 -8.20 -1.23 1.47
C TYR A 62 -9.02 -0.79 0.24
N LEU A 63 -8.39 -0.14 -0.73
CA LEU A 63 -9.05 0.27 -1.97
C LEU A 63 -9.57 -0.93 -2.75
N GLU A 64 -8.75 -1.97 -2.90
CA GLU A 64 -9.14 -3.24 -3.54
C GLU A 64 -10.31 -3.89 -2.81
N HIS A 65 -10.31 -3.90 -1.47
CA HIS A 65 -11.44 -4.39 -0.69
C HIS A 65 -12.74 -3.61 -0.98
N LEU A 66 -12.67 -2.29 -1.11
CA LEU A 66 -13.83 -1.49 -1.50
C LEU A 66 -14.30 -1.84 -2.92
N VAL A 67 -13.38 -1.99 -3.88
CA VAL A 67 -13.73 -2.39 -5.25
C VAL A 67 -14.40 -3.76 -5.25
N TRP A 68 -13.85 -4.76 -4.58
CA TRP A 68 -14.41 -6.12 -4.53
C TRP A 68 -15.77 -6.19 -3.84
N THR A 69 -16.03 -5.32 -2.86
CA THR A 69 -17.31 -5.30 -2.14
C THR A 69 -18.39 -4.48 -2.83
N THR A 70 -18.02 -3.58 -3.74
CA THR A 70 -18.97 -2.69 -4.44
C THR A 70 -19.22 -3.09 -5.89
N TYR A 71 -18.28 -3.81 -6.51
CA TYR A 71 -18.42 -4.27 -7.88
C TYR A 71 -19.42 -5.42 -7.98
N ASP A 72 -20.36 -5.31 -8.91
CA ASP A 72 -21.48 -6.23 -9.12
C ASP A 72 -21.23 -7.24 -10.25
N GLY A 73 -20.14 -7.07 -11.01
CA GLY A 73 -19.76 -7.96 -12.10
C GLY A 73 -18.89 -9.14 -11.67
N PRO A 74 -18.56 -10.02 -12.63
CA PRO A 74 -17.65 -11.13 -12.38
C PRO A 74 -16.22 -10.63 -12.11
N LEU A 75 -15.55 -11.23 -11.12
CA LEU A 75 -14.16 -10.92 -10.78
C LEU A 75 -13.19 -11.88 -11.49
N PRO A 76 -11.92 -11.48 -11.72
CA PRO A 76 -10.91 -12.37 -12.27
C PRO A 76 -10.70 -13.62 -11.39
N SER A 77 -10.54 -14.77 -12.03
CA SER A 77 -10.26 -16.06 -11.36
C SER A 77 -8.97 -16.05 -10.53
N VAL A 78 -7.96 -15.29 -11.01
CA VAL A 78 -6.71 -15.01 -10.29
C VAL A 78 -6.50 -13.52 -10.32
N TYR A 79 -6.21 -12.94 -9.17
CA TYR A 79 -5.77 -11.56 -9.04
C TYR A 79 -4.66 -11.47 -8.01
N HIS A 80 -3.49 -10.98 -8.42
CA HIS A 80 -2.38 -10.72 -7.53
C HIS A 80 -1.85 -9.31 -7.76
N ARG A 81 -1.39 -8.68 -6.69
CA ARG A 81 -0.75 -7.37 -6.74
C ARG A 81 0.62 -7.41 -6.08
N TYR A 82 1.59 -6.74 -6.71
CA TYR A 82 2.89 -6.43 -6.17
C TYR A 82 3.08 -4.91 -6.16
N ILE A 83 2.91 -4.29 -4.99
CA ILE A 83 2.96 -2.84 -4.78
C ILE A 83 2.00 -2.11 -5.76
N ASP A 84 2.50 -1.64 -6.89
CA ASP A 84 1.82 -0.90 -7.96
C ASP A 84 1.44 -1.76 -9.18
N ASP A 85 2.03 -2.94 -9.34
CA ASP A 85 1.75 -3.85 -10.45
C ASP A 85 0.66 -4.87 -10.08
N CYS A 86 -0.31 -5.09 -10.98
CA CYS A 86 -1.35 -6.11 -10.82
C CYS A 86 -1.30 -7.12 -11.97
N ILE A 87 -1.54 -8.39 -11.66
CA ILE A 87 -1.75 -9.46 -12.62
C ILE A 87 -3.11 -10.10 -12.39
N GLY A 88 -3.89 -10.22 -13.47
CA GLY A 88 -5.21 -10.84 -13.48
C GLY A 88 -5.28 -11.95 -14.52
N ILE A 89 -5.95 -13.05 -14.19
CA ILE A 89 -6.30 -14.12 -15.13
C ILE A 89 -7.79 -14.38 -15.02
N THR A 90 -8.48 -14.41 -16.14
CA THR A 90 -9.93 -14.59 -16.20
C THR A 90 -10.33 -15.36 -17.45
N ASP A 91 -11.42 -16.10 -17.34
CA ASP A 91 -12.14 -16.78 -18.42
C ASP A 91 -13.43 -16.03 -18.83
N MET A 92 -13.64 -14.83 -18.27
CA MET A 92 -14.81 -14.00 -18.56
C MET A 92 -14.82 -13.47 -20.01
N PRO A 93 -16.01 -13.19 -20.57
CA PRO A 93 -16.13 -12.53 -21.87
C PRO A 93 -15.43 -11.17 -21.92
N GLU A 94 -14.96 -10.77 -23.11
CA GLU A 94 -14.30 -9.48 -23.35
C GLU A 94 -15.14 -8.29 -22.87
N ALA A 95 -16.47 -8.36 -23.01
CA ALA A 95 -17.37 -7.32 -22.55
C ALA A 95 -17.35 -7.14 -21.02
N ASP A 96 -17.31 -8.25 -20.27
CA ASP A 96 -17.25 -8.22 -18.81
C ASP A 96 -15.85 -7.81 -18.33
N LEU A 97 -14.79 -8.26 -19.01
CA LEU A 97 -13.42 -7.81 -18.73
C LEU A 97 -13.28 -6.30 -18.95
N SER A 98 -13.83 -5.78 -20.05
CA SER A 98 -13.81 -4.34 -20.38
C SER A 98 -14.61 -3.49 -19.39
N ARG A 99 -15.60 -4.08 -18.71
CA ARG A 99 -16.35 -3.44 -17.63
C ARG A 99 -15.60 -3.49 -16.29
N PHE A 100 -14.76 -4.50 -16.09
CA PHE A 100 -13.99 -4.68 -14.87
C PHE A 100 -12.78 -3.73 -14.79
N ILE A 101 -12.08 -3.53 -15.91
CA ILE A 101 -10.92 -2.61 -16.02
C ILE A 101 -11.35 -1.14 -16.07
#